data_AF-A0A2L0F890-F1
#
_entry.id   AF-A0A2L0F890-F1
#
_cell.length_a   1.000
_cell.length_b   1.000
_cell.length_c   1.000
_cell.angle_alpha   90.00
_cell.angle_beta   90.00
_cell.angle_gamma   90.00
#
_symmetry.space_group_name_H-M   'P 1'
#
loop_
_entity.id
_entity.type
_entity.pdbx_description
1 polymer ?
#
loop_
_entity_poly.entity_id
_entity_poly.type
_entity_poly.pdbx_seq_one_letter_code
_entity_poly.pdbx_strand_id
1 'polypeptide(L)'
;MSLGRMMLAGCLSLVGCALVACGSTDADRYGEGHGNVVVVPPGSSEGDGCTLTQGYWKNHEESWPTSSLVIGGVEYSQEELLEIFRTAPSGDKSLILGHQLIAALLNVESGASDADLGGALAQAEAWMVANKDADGRLPYGVRGGGRAAGEASALGDKLAQFNQGNLGPGHCKDGPGSSSGDPGGTGGGSWGDPDGGTGGAGDPDGGAGGCGAHDGGDSGSGGDDGGGDDGGGDPSGTGGGSSVGTCVAACGDGAAAVCPTGYACIEGCCAAIVR
;
A
#
# COMPACT_ATOMS: atom_id res chain seq x y z
N MET A 1 -26.38 -46.42 -32.66
CA MET A 1 -26.45 -47.81 -32.17
C MET A 1 -25.21 -48.08 -31.32
N SER A 2 -25.34 -48.86 -30.25
CA SER A 2 -24.46 -49.01 -29.06
C SER A 2 -24.68 -47.88 -28.03
N LEU A 3 -25.51 -47.97 -26.97
CA LEU A 3 -25.84 -49.01 -25.96
C LEU A 3 -24.66 -49.41 -25.06
N GLY A 4 -24.72 -49.01 -23.77
CA GLY A 4 -23.84 -49.52 -22.71
C GLY A 4 -23.93 -48.77 -21.37
N ARG A 5 -25.00 -49.02 -20.60
CA ARG A 5 -25.17 -48.66 -19.17
C ARG A 5 -24.11 -49.32 -18.27
N MET A 6 -23.67 -48.66 -17.20
CA MET A 6 -23.70 -49.26 -15.84
C MET A 6 -23.48 -48.23 -14.73
N MET A 7 -24.37 -48.31 -13.73
CA MET A 7 -24.37 -47.59 -12.46
C MET A 7 -23.36 -48.19 -11.47
N LEU A 8 -22.73 -47.35 -10.65
CA LEU A 8 -22.30 -47.64 -9.27
C LEU A 8 -22.44 -46.30 -8.52
N ALA A 9 -23.48 -46.02 -7.73
CA ALA A 9 -23.87 -46.62 -6.45
C ALA A 9 -22.76 -46.59 -5.39
N GLY A 10 -22.80 -45.55 -4.55
CA GLY A 10 -22.51 -45.65 -3.11
C GLY A 10 -21.10 -45.30 -2.65
N CYS A 11 -20.98 -44.16 -1.97
CA CYS A 11 -20.42 -44.09 -0.61
C CYS A 11 -20.72 -42.70 -0.02
N LEU A 12 -21.95 -42.56 0.46
CA LEU A 12 -22.35 -41.54 1.44
C LEU A 12 -22.02 -42.12 2.82
N SER A 13 -21.08 -41.53 3.56
CA SER A 13 -20.82 -41.62 5.02
C SER A 13 -19.39 -41.05 5.22
N LEU A 14 -19.10 -40.07 6.07
CA LEU A 14 -19.45 -39.95 7.49
C LEU A 14 -19.47 -38.47 7.90
N VAL A 15 -20.59 -38.05 8.45
CA VAL A 15 -20.65 -36.98 9.46
C VAL A 15 -19.96 -37.54 10.70
N GLY A 16 -18.76 -37.05 11.00
CA GLY A 16 -18.00 -37.37 12.20
C GLY A 16 -17.91 -36.16 13.10
N CYS A 17 -18.88 -36.02 13.99
CA CYS A 17 -18.86 -35.10 15.11
C CYS A 17 -17.80 -35.56 16.12
N ALA A 18 -16.81 -34.73 16.41
CA ALA A 18 -16.00 -34.83 17.62
C ALA A 18 -15.84 -33.42 18.19
N LEU A 19 -16.78 -33.05 19.05
CA LEU A 19 -16.68 -31.92 19.97
C LEU A 19 -16.07 -32.44 21.28
N VAL A 20 -15.21 -31.62 21.89
CA VAL A 20 -14.81 -31.60 23.32
C VAL A 20 -13.72 -32.59 23.76
N ALA A 21 -12.53 -32.05 24.08
CA ALA A 21 -12.15 -31.75 25.46
C ALA A 21 -10.89 -30.86 25.54
N CYS A 22 -10.94 -29.94 26.50
CA CYS A 22 -9.88 -29.00 26.89
C CYS A 22 -8.59 -29.72 27.30
N GLY A 23 -7.45 -29.19 26.83
CA GLY A 23 -6.11 -29.54 27.29
C GLY A 23 -5.26 -28.28 27.43
N SER A 24 -5.52 -27.49 28.48
CA SER A 24 -4.66 -26.40 28.92
C SER A 24 -3.60 -26.95 29.89
N THR A 25 -2.42 -27.24 29.37
CA THR A 25 -1.13 -27.41 30.06
C THR A 25 -0.07 -27.13 28.97
N ASP A 26 0.81 -26.14 29.04
CA ASP A 26 1.61 -25.73 30.18
C ASP A 26 1.83 -24.21 30.22
N ALA A 27 1.58 -23.64 31.40
CA ALA A 27 2.16 -22.38 31.80
C ALA A 27 3.58 -22.66 32.31
N ASP A 28 4.54 -22.70 31.40
CA ASP A 28 5.94 -22.64 31.80
C ASP A 28 6.25 -21.21 32.26
N ARG A 29 6.41 -21.12 33.58
CA ARG A 29 6.98 -20.00 34.31
C ARG A 29 8.42 -19.78 33.84
N TYR A 30 8.62 -18.89 32.87
CA TYR A 30 9.91 -18.20 32.73
C TYR A 30 9.89 -16.95 33.61
N GLY A 31 10.87 -16.91 34.50
CA GLY A 31 10.92 -16.03 35.65
C GLY A 31 11.06 -14.55 35.34
N GLU A 32 10.84 -13.76 36.39
CA GLU A 32 11.19 -12.34 36.49
C GLU A 32 12.67 -12.10 36.16
N GLY A 33 12.95 -11.88 34.89
CA GLY A 33 14.10 -11.13 34.41
C GLY A 33 13.57 -9.83 33.81
N HIS A 34 14.09 -8.70 34.28
CA HIS A 34 13.87 -7.38 33.68
C HIS A 34 14.55 -7.27 32.31
N GLY A 35 14.16 -8.12 31.37
CA GLY A 35 14.48 -7.99 29.97
C GLY A 35 13.53 -6.98 29.35
N ASN A 36 14.07 -5.88 28.85
CA ASN A 36 13.33 -4.99 27.96
C ASN A 36 12.87 -5.83 26.76
N VAL A 37 11.59 -6.22 26.71
CA VAL A 37 10.99 -6.71 25.48
C VAL A 37 10.97 -5.51 24.56
N VAL A 38 11.99 -5.41 23.71
CA VAL A 38 11.90 -4.59 22.51
C VAL A 38 10.75 -5.21 21.74
N VAL A 39 9.57 -4.59 21.81
CA VAL A 39 8.51 -4.84 20.84
C VAL A 39 9.08 -4.38 19.52
N VAL A 40 9.75 -5.29 18.82
CA VAL A 40 10.11 -5.07 17.43
C VAL A 40 8.77 -4.91 16.72
N PRO A 41 8.48 -3.75 16.10
CA PRO A 41 7.26 -3.61 15.31
C PRO A 41 7.21 -4.76 14.29
N PRO A 42 6.06 -5.39 14.06
CA PRO A 42 5.95 -6.39 12.99
C PRO A 42 6.32 -5.68 11.69
N GLY A 43 7.44 -6.03 11.08
CA GLY A 43 7.91 -5.34 9.87
C GLY A 43 9.39 -5.52 9.53
N SER A 44 10.16 -6.29 10.27
CA SER A 44 11.50 -6.69 9.82
C SER A 44 11.86 -8.04 10.40
N SER A 45 11.21 -9.09 9.89
CA SER A 45 11.77 -10.43 9.98
C SER A 45 13.04 -10.42 9.12
N GLU A 46 14.19 -10.80 9.68
CA GLU A 46 15.41 -11.09 8.90
C GLU A 46 15.10 -12.23 7.91
N GLY A 47 14.57 -11.88 6.74
CA GLY A 47 14.05 -12.85 5.77
C GLY A 47 13.00 -12.30 4.79
N ASP A 48 12.42 -11.12 5.06
CA ASP A 48 11.32 -10.57 4.23
C ASP A 48 11.80 -9.76 3.00
N GLY A 49 13.09 -9.84 2.66
CA GLY A 49 13.70 -9.07 1.58
C GLY A 49 13.74 -7.57 1.88
N CYS A 50 13.82 -6.75 0.83
CA CYS A 50 13.76 -5.29 0.91
C CYS A 50 13.30 -4.73 -0.44
N THR A 51 12.75 -3.52 -0.45
CA THR A 51 12.26 -2.90 -1.68
C THR A 51 13.26 -1.91 -2.28
N LEU A 52 13.21 -1.79 -3.60
CA LEU A 52 13.95 -0.83 -4.42
C LEU A 52 12.97 0.11 -5.13
N THR A 53 13.41 1.33 -5.43
CA THR A 53 12.53 2.34 -6.01
C THR A 53 12.22 2.08 -7.48
N GLN A 54 11.15 2.69 -8.00
CA GLN A 54 10.89 2.76 -9.44
C GLN A 54 12.11 3.26 -10.24
N GLY A 55 12.82 4.27 -9.71
CA GLY A 55 13.99 4.84 -10.35
C GLY A 55 15.17 3.85 -10.43
N TYR A 56 15.33 2.97 -9.43
CA TYR A 56 16.31 1.91 -9.49
C TYR A 56 16.01 0.97 -10.66
N TRP A 57 14.79 0.41 -10.71
CA TRP A 57 14.39 -0.56 -11.74
C TRP A 57 14.49 0.01 -13.16
N LYS A 58 14.11 1.28 -13.35
CA LYS A 58 14.22 1.96 -14.64
C LYS A 58 15.67 2.08 -15.17
N ASN A 59 16.65 2.11 -14.29
CA ASN A 59 18.06 2.40 -14.62
C ASN A 59 19.01 1.20 -14.42
N HIS A 60 18.49 0.06 -13.96
CA HIS A 60 19.26 -1.17 -13.71
C HIS A 60 18.53 -2.38 -14.32
N GLU A 61 18.36 -2.37 -15.64
CA GLU A 61 17.67 -3.45 -16.38
C GLU A 61 18.37 -4.82 -16.22
N GLU A 62 19.69 -4.81 -16.02
CA GLU A 62 20.51 -5.99 -15.75
C GLU A 62 20.20 -6.65 -14.40
N SER A 63 19.59 -5.91 -13.46
CA SER A 63 19.23 -6.40 -12.13
C SER A 63 17.82 -6.98 -12.08
N TRP A 64 17.03 -6.94 -13.17
CA TRP A 64 15.66 -7.43 -13.14
C TRP A 64 15.65 -8.96 -12.93
N PRO A 65 14.87 -9.48 -11.98
CA PRO A 65 14.78 -10.92 -11.72
C PRO A 65 14.08 -11.70 -12.84
N THR A 66 13.33 -11.00 -13.72
CA THR A 66 12.57 -11.56 -14.82
C THR A 66 12.68 -10.68 -16.07
N SER A 67 12.59 -11.30 -17.25
CA SER A 67 12.58 -10.62 -18.56
C SER A 67 11.18 -10.18 -19.00
N SER A 68 10.14 -10.48 -18.24
CA SER A 68 8.75 -10.14 -18.58
C SER A 68 7.86 -10.07 -17.35
N LEU A 69 6.82 -9.24 -17.42
CA LEU A 69 5.76 -9.15 -16.41
C LEU A 69 4.38 -9.18 -17.08
N VAL A 70 3.38 -9.65 -16.34
CA VAL A 70 1.98 -9.55 -16.75
C VAL A 70 1.36 -8.36 -16.03
N ILE A 71 0.81 -7.41 -16.81
CA ILE A 71 0.10 -6.23 -16.30
C ILE A 71 -1.32 -6.24 -16.85
N GLY A 72 -2.31 -6.25 -15.97
CA GLY A 72 -3.73 -6.34 -16.34
C GLY A 72 -4.05 -7.57 -17.19
N GLY A 73 -3.37 -8.69 -16.99
CA GLY A 73 -3.55 -9.90 -17.81
C GLY A 73 -2.95 -9.82 -19.23
N VAL A 74 -2.08 -8.85 -19.50
CA VAL A 74 -1.31 -8.76 -20.75
C VAL A 74 0.17 -8.91 -20.43
N GLU A 75 0.86 -9.77 -21.16
CA GLU A 75 2.31 -9.93 -21.05
C GLU A 75 3.05 -8.78 -21.75
N TYR A 76 4.09 -8.30 -21.06
CA TYR A 76 5.02 -7.29 -21.54
C TYR A 76 6.45 -7.82 -21.39
N SER A 77 7.23 -7.62 -22.45
CA SER A 77 8.68 -7.79 -22.39
C SER A 77 9.32 -6.71 -21.52
N GLN A 78 10.54 -6.98 -21.04
CA GLN A 78 11.35 -6.01 -20.30
C GLN A 78 11.52 -4.70 -21.08
N GLU A 79 11.76 -4.78 -22.40
CA GLU A 79 11.95 -3.62 -23.24
C GLU A 79 10.70 -2.73 -23.26
N GLU A 80 9.51 -3.32 -23.43
CA GLU A 80 8.24 -2.58 -23.39
C GLU A 80 7.98 -1.97 -22.01
N LEU A 81 8.32 -2.65 -20.93
CA LEU A 81 8.16 -2.14 -19.56
C LEU A 81 9.11 -0.96 -19.29
N LEU A 82 10.33 -1.00 -19.84
CA LEU A 82 11.27 0.12 -19.79
C LEU A 82 10.79 1.30 -20.62
N GLU A 83 10.18 1.08 -21.79
CA GLU A 83 9.51 2.15 -22.56
C GLU A 83 8.38 2.78 -21.76
N ILE A 84 7.56 1.96 -21.09
CA ILE A 84 6.51 2.43 -20.17
C ILE A 84 7.13 3.30 -19.06
N PHE A 85 8.20 2.84 -18.39
CA PHE A 85 8.90 3.63 -17.35
C PHE A 85 9.52 4.94 -17.87
N ARG A 86 9.89 5.00 -19.14
CA ARG A 86 10.46 6.20 -19.79
C ARG A 86 9.38 7.15 -20.29
N THR A 87 8.15 6.68 -20.45
CA THR A 87 7.01 7.51 -20.88
C THR A 87 6.54 8.39 -19.72
N ALA A 88 6.53 9.72 -19.93
CA ALA A 88 6.02 10.67 -18.95
C ALA A 88 4.50 10.46 -18.75
N PRO A 89 3.98 10.35 -17.52
CA PRO A 89 2.55 10.06 -17.32
C PRO A 89 1.59 11.15 -17.79
N SER A 90 2.03 12.41 -17.87
CA SER A 90 1.21 13.56 -18.32
C SER A 90 -0.21 13.61 -17.73
N GLY A 91 -0.36 13.23 -16.46
CA GLY A 91 -1.63 13.19 -15.73
C GLY A 91 -2.52 11.96 -15.98
N ASP A 92 -2.07 10.97 -16.75
CA ASP A 92 -2.74 9.69 -16.93
C ASP A 92 -2.56 8.79 -15.69
N LYS A 93 -3.67 8.51 -15.01
CA LYS A 93 -3.71 7.69 -13.81
C LYS A 93 -3.42 6.22 -14.07
N SER A 94 -3.72 5.70 -15.24
CA SER A 94 -3.35 4.33 -15.62
C SER A 94 -1.84 4.18 -15.73
N LEU A 95 -1.16 5.19 -16.31
CA LEU A 95 0.28 5.16 -16.46
C LEU A 95 1.01 5.38 -15.13
N ILE A 96 0.50 6.28 -14.28
CA ILE A 96 1.01 6.47 -12.90
C ILE A 96 0.89 5.17 -12.10
N LEU A 97 -0.28 4.52 -12.11
CA LEU A 97 -0.45 3.24 -11.43
C LEU A 97 0.46 2.18 -12.05
N GLY A 98 0.57 2.14 -13.38
CA GLY A 98 1.40 1.19 -14.11
C GLY A 98 2.87 1.27 -13.69
N HIS A 99 3.42 2.48 -13.58
CA HIS A 99 4.77 2.69 -13.05
C HIS A 99 4.95 2.09 -11.65
N GLN A 100 4.02 2.35 -10.74
CA GLN A 100 4.15 1.83 -9.37
C GLN A 100 3.94 0.31 -9.30
N LEU A 101 3.05 -0.24 -10.12
CA LEU A 101 2.77 -1.67 -10.20
C LEU A 101 3.97 -2.45 -10.76
N ILE A 102 4.59 -1.98 -11.85
CA ILE A 102 5.78 -2.63 -12.41
C ILE A 102 6.91 -2.68 -11.37
N ALA A 103 7.19 -1.57 -10.68
CA ALA A 103 8.22 -1.53 -9.64
C ALA A 103 7.88 -2.44 -8.44
N ALA A 104 6.61 -2.49 -8.03
CA ALA A 104 6.17 -3.34 -6.93
C ALA A 104 6.29 -4.83 -7.27
N LEU A 105 5.91 -5.23 -8.50
CA LEU A 105 6.08 -6.60 -8.98
C LEU A 105 7.57 -6.99 -9.02
N LEU A 106 8.45 -6.13 -9.53
CA LEU A 106 9.90 -6.40 -9.54
C LEU A 106 10.49 -6.53 -8.12
N ASN A 107 10.00 -5.75 -7.16
CA ASN A 107 10.36 -5.91 -5.76
C ASN A 107 9.95 -7.28 -5.20
N VAL A 108 8.73 -7.73 -5.48
CA VAL A 108 8.24 -9.05 -5.04
C VAL A 108 9.02 -10.18 -5.72
N GLU A 109 9.26 -10.09 -7.02
CA GLU A 109 10.09 -11.06 -7.76
C GLU A 109 11.55 -11.07 -7.26
N SER A 110 12.02 -9.98 -6.65
CA SER A 110 13.33 -9.87 -6.01
C SER A 110 13.35 -10.34 -4.55
N GLY A 111 12.22 -10.84 -4.05
CA GLY A 111 12.10 -11.43 -2.71
C GLY A 111 11.58 -10.51 -1.62
N ALA A 112 11.09 -9.30 -1.95
CA ALA A 112 10.43 -8.44 -0.97
C ALA A 112 9.05 -9.00 -0.60
N SER A 113 8.77 -9.16 0.69
CA SER A 113 7.46 -9.56 1.21
C SER A 113 6.40 -8.49 0.90
N ASP A 114 5.26 -8.91 0.35
CA ASP A 114 4.13 -8.04 0.02
C ASP A 114 2.99 -8.08 1.06
N ALA A 115 3.21 -8.74 2.21
CA ALA A 115 2.17 -8.98 3.21
C ALA A 115 1.46 -7.69 3.65
N ASP A 116 2.22 -6.60 3.85
CA ASP A 116 1.70 -5.30 4.28
C ASP A 116 0.93 -4.55 3.19
N LEU A 117 1.02 -4.98 1.92
CA LEU A 117 0.18 -4.42 0.86
C LEU A 117 -1.29 -4.83 1.02
N GLY A 118 -1.61 -5.87 1.79
CA GLY A 118 -2.99 -6.29 2.05
C GLY A 118 -3.80 -6.51 0.78
N GLY A 119 -3.19 -7.09 -0.25
CA GLY A 119 -3.81 -7.37 -1.55
C GLY A 119 -3.80 -6.22 -2.57
N ALA A 120 -3.11 -5.11 -2.30
CA ALA A 120 -3.07 -3.96 -3.21
C ALA A 120 -2.51 -4.30 -4.61
N LEU A 121 -1.57 -5.24 -4.72
CA LEU A 121 -1.09 -5.74 -6.02
C LEU A 121 -2.23 -6.37 -6.83
N ALA A 122 -2.98 -7.29 -6.23
CA ALA A 122 -4.12 -7.93 -6.88
C ALA A 122 -5.22 -6.92 -7.24
N GLN A 123 -5.45 -5.91 -6.41
CA GLN A 123 -6.40 -4.83 -6.70
C GLN A 123 -5.93 -3.94 -7.86
N ALA A 124 -4.64 -3.63 -7.94
CA ALA A 124 -4.06 -2.89 -9.05
C ALA A 124 -4.15 -3.68 -10.37
N GLU A 125 -3.81 -4.97 -10.35
CA GLU A 125 -4.00 -5.87 -11.50
C GLU A 125 -5.47 -5.93 -11.96
N ALA A 126 -6.41 -6.11 -11.03
CA ALA A 126 -7.83 -6.11 -11.34
C ALA A 126 -8.30 -4.76 -11.91
N TRP A 127 -7.78 -3.65 -11.38
CA TRP A 127 -8.05 -2.32 -11.92
C TRP A 127 -7.51 -2.19 -13.35
N MET A 128 -6.31 -2.70 -13.64
CA MET A 128 -5.72 -2.71 -14.97
C MET A 128 -6.56 -3.53 -15.96
N VAL A 129 -7.12 -4.66 -15.54
CA VAL A 129 -8.06 -5.45 -16.37
C VAL A 129 -9.34 -4.67 -16.65
N ALA A 130 -9.91 -4.01 -15.65
CA ALA A 130 -11.23 -3.39 -15.75
C ALA A 130 -11.25 -2.06 -16.53
N ASN A 131 -10.11 -1.38 -16.66
CA ASN A 131 -10.03 -0.01 -17.20
C ASN A 131 -9.20 0.09 -18.50
N LYS A 132 -8.98 -1.03 -19.20
CA LYS A 132 -8.30 -1.03 -20.49
C LYS A 132 -9.02 -0.17 -21.51
N ASP A 133 -8.24 0.49 -22.36
CA ASP A 133 -8.75 1.09 -23.58
C ASP A 133 -8.87 0.06 -24.72
N ALA A 134 -9.11 0.53 -25.94
CA ALA A 134 -9.25 -0.33 -27.11
C ALA A 134 -7.95 -1.03 -27.51
N ASP A 135 -6.80 -0.41 -27.26
CA ASP A 135 -5.48 -0.97 -27.56
C ASP A 135 -5.11 -2.06 -26.54
N GLY A 136 -5.68 -1.97 -25.34
CA GLY A 136 -5.54 -2.99 -24.29
C GLY A 136 -4.14 -3.03 -23.68
N ARG A 137 -3.31 -2.02 -23.97
CA ARG A 137 -1.95 -1.86 -23.46
C ARG A 137 -1.76 -0.46 -22.87
N LEU A 138 -0.97 -0.35 -21.79
CA LEU A 138 -0.66 0.95 -21.19
C LEU A 138 0.03 1.90 -22.20
N PRO A 139 -0.26 3.22 -22.11
CA PRO A 139 -1.22 3.87 -21.22
C PRO A 139 -2.68 3.80 -21.71
N TYR A 140 -3.67 3.75 -20.80
CA TYR A 140 -5.11 3.65 -21.15
C TYR A 140 -5.83 5.00 -21.26
N GLY A 141 -5.14 6.12 -21.07
CA GLY A 141 -5.73 7.46 -21.21
C GLY A 141 -6.63 7.90 -20.05
N VAL A 142 -6.52 7.29 -18.86
CA VAL A 142 -7.38 7.61 -17.71
C VAL A 142 -6.99 8.95 -17.11
N ARG A 143 -7.67 10.02 -17.52
CA ARG A 143 -7.45 11.38 -16.97
C ARG A 143 -7.99 11.52 -15.56
N GLY A 144 -7.56 12.57 -14.88
CA GLY A 144 -8.05 12.92 -13.54
C GLY A 144 -9.56 13.14 -13.49
N GLY A 145 -10.15 12.87 -12.32
CA GLY A 145 -11.59 12.97 -12.10
C GLY A 145 -12.32 11.64 -12.30
N GLY A 146 -13.40 11.44 -11.55
CA GLY A 146 -14.19 10.21 -11.60
C GLY A 146 -13.61 9.05 -10.77
N ARG A 147 -14.37 7.97 -10.72
CA ARG A 147 -14.12 6.82 -9.82
C ARG A 147 -12.83 6.08 -10.18
N ALA A 148 -12.64 5.73 -11.45
CA ALA A 148 -11.48 4.97 -11.91
C ALA A 148 -10.16 5.69 -11.63
N ALA A 149 -10.09 7.00 -11.92
CA ALA A 149 -8.93 7.84 -11.64
C ALA A 149 -8.60 7.93 -10.15
N GLY A 150 -9.62 8.01 -9.29
CA GLY A 150 -9.48 8.01 -7.84
C GLY A 150 -8.94 6.68 -7.31
N GLU A 151 -9.47 5.55 -7.80
CA GLU A 151 -8.98 4.21 -7.45
C GLU A 151 -7.53 3.98 -7.88
N ALA A 152 -7.19 4.33 -9.12
CA ALA A 152 -5.80 4.23 -9.60
C ALA A 152 -4.83 5.09 -8.80
N SER A 153 -5.24 6.30 -8.40
CA SER A 153 -4.39 7.17 -7.56
C SER A 153 -4.18 6.55 -6.18
N ALA A 154 -5.23 6.07 -5.52
CA ALA A 154 -5.12 5.46 -4.20
C ALA A 154 -4.26 4.18 -4.19
N LEU A 155 -4.43 3.33 -5.21
CA LEU A 155 -3.59 2.14 -5.39
C LEU A 155 -2.15 2.54 -5.70
N GLY A 156 -1.95 3.53 -6.58
CA GLY A 156 -0.63 4.04 -6.94
C GLY A 156 0.11 4.57 -5.72
N ASP A 157 -0.54 5.36 -4.86
CA ASP A 157 0.06 5.91 -3.64
C ASP A 157 0.45 4.82 -2.64
N LYS A 158 -0.34 3.73 -2.54
CA LYS A 158 -0.02 2.60 -1.65
C LYS A 158 1.17 1.80 -2.18
N LEU A 159 1.21 1.52 -3.48
CA LEU A 159 2.34 0.84 -4.12
C LEU A 159 3.60 1.71 -4.08
N ALA A 160 3.48 3.03 -4.21
CA ALA A 160 4.60 3.95 -4.07
C ALA A 160 5.22 3.90 -2.66
N GLN A 161 4.40 3.84 -1.60
CA GLN A 161 4.90 3.67 -0.23
C GLN A 161 5.68 2.37 -0.07
N PHE A 162 5.19 1.27 -0.66
CA PHE A 162 5.89 -0.01 -0.67
C PHE A 162 7.23 0.07 -1.41
N ASN A 163 7.23 0.61 -2.63
CA ASN A 163 8.43 0.77 -3.46
C ASN A 163 9.50 1.68 -2.81
N GLN A 164 9.08 2.64 -1.98
CA GLN A 164 9.98 3.51 -1.21
C GLN A 164 10.43 2.88 0.11
N GLY A 165 9.92 1.70 0.47
CA GLY A 165 10.22 1.03 1.74
C GLY A 165 9.58 1.69 2.96
N ASN A 166 8.56 2.52 2.76
CA ASN A 166 7.75 3.14 3.84
C ASN A 166 6.59 2.23 4.28
N LEU A 167 6.32 1.17 3.52
CA LEU A 167 5.35 0.11 3.79
C LEU A 167 6.02 -1.22 3.41
N GLY A 168 5.85 -2.29 4.20
CA GLY A 168 6.50 -3.56 3.95
C GLY A 168 7.90 -3.68 4.58
N PRO A 169 8.78 -4.52 4.02
CA PRO A 169 10.03 -4.95 4.66
C PRO A 169 11.13 -3.89 4.76
N GLY A 170 10.83 -2.66 4.34
CA GLY A 170 11.78 -1.55 4.31
C GLY A 170 12.63 -1.49 3.04
N HIS A 171 13.35 -0.37 2.89
CA HIS A 171 14.18 -0.10 1.72
C HIS A 171 15.55 -0.78 1.82
N CYS A 172 16.03 -1.37 0.72
CA CYS A 172 17.38 -1.94 0.64
C CYS A 172 18.44 -0.88 0.97
N LYS A 173 19.51 -1.29 1.66
CA LYS A 173 20.66 -0.42 1.88
C LYS A 173 21.71 -0.75 0.83
N ASP A 174 22.10 0.25 0.05
CA ASP A 174 23.19 0.11 -0.92
C ASP A 174 24.59 0.10 -0.25
N GLY A 175 24.69 -0.25 1.02
CA GLY A 175 25.95 -0.34 1.77
C GLY A 175 25.78 -0.59 3.28
N PRO A 176 26.81 -1.10 3.97
CA PRO A 176 26.72 -1.47 5.38
C PRO A 176 26.74 -0.20 6.23
N GLY A 177 25.60 0.18 6.81
CA GLY A 177 25.60 1.29 7.78
C GLY A 177 24.28 1.97 8.11
N SER A 178 23.14 1.56 7.57
CA SER A 178 21.86 2.21 7.94
C SER A 178 20.88 1.23 8.59
N SER A 179 21.35 0.62 9.67
CA SER A 179 20.50 0.23 10.79
C SER A 179 20.51 1.39 11.81
N SER A 180 19.73 2.42 11.54
CA SER A 180 19.33 3.38 12.57
C SER A 180 17.89 3.72 12.28
N GLY A 181 17.00 3.06 13.02
CA GLY A 181 15.63 3.49 13.14
C GLY A 181 15.62 4.95 13.60
N ASP A 182 14.97 5.78 12.80
CA ASP A 182 14.63 7.15 13.17
C ASP A 182 13.13 7.32 12.85
N PRO A 183 12.26 7.39 13.86
CA PRO A 183 10.84 7.61 13.64
C PRO A 183 10.59 9.12 13.65
N GLY A 184 10.56 9.74 12.47
CA GLY A 184 10.15 11.14 12.40
C GLY A 184 10.57 11.88 11.16
N GLY A 185 9.71 11.87 10.14
CA GLY A 185 9.87 12.71 8.97
C GLY A 185 8.57 12.86 8.20
N THR A 186 7.61 13.60 8.76
CA THR A 186 6.46 14.10 8.00
C THR A 186 6.96 15.08 6.93
N GLY A 187 6.88 14.71 5.66
CA GLY A 187 7.16 15.59 4.53
C GLY A 187 6.38 15.13 3.31
N GLY A 188 5.28 15.82 3.03
CA GLY A 188 4.24 15.42 2.08
C GLY A 188 4.72 15.23 0.64
N GLY A 189 4.10 14.25 -0.03
CA GLY A 189 4.20 14.07 -1.46
C GLY A 189 3.64 15.28 -2.20
N SER A 190 4.54 16.16 -2.63
CA SER A 190 4.31 17.07 -3.74
C SER A 190 5.02 16.47 -4.94
N TRP A 191 4.25 16.04 -5.92
CA TRP A 191 4.73 15.54 -7.20
C TRP A 191 5.59 16.63 -7.86
N GLY A 192 6.92 16.45 -7.82
CA GLY A 192 7.88 17.25 -8.55
C GLY A 192 8.25 16.56 -9.85
N ASP A 193 8.02 17.24 -10.96
CA ASP A 193 8.54 16.90 -12.29
C ASP A 193 10.06 16.70 -12.27
N PRO A 194 10.61 15.66 -12.90
CA PRO A 194 12.03 15.59 -13.22
C PRO A 194 12.29 16.00 -14.67
N ASP A 195 12.29 17.30 -14.95
CA ASP A 195 13.07 17.87 -16.06
C ASP A 195 14.25 18.63 -15.46
N GLY A 196 15.41 17.98 -15.44
CA GLY A 196 16.65 18.51 -14.86
C GLY A 196 17.87 18.21 -15.72
N GLY A 197 17.75 18.41 -17.04
CA GLY A 197 18.87 18.33 -17.97
C GLY A 197 19.26 19.73 -18.46
N THR A 198 20.17 20.41 -17.78
CA THR A 198 20.92 21.53 -18.38
C THR A 198 22.41 21.35 -18.11
N GLY A 199 23.14 21.00 -19.17
CA GLY A 199 24.59 21.01 -19.19
C GLY A 199 25.14 22.40 -18.94
N GLY A 200 26.20 22.45 -18.15
CA GLY A 200 26.89 23.67 -17.77
C GLY A 200 27.58 24.36 -18.95
N ALA A 201 27.53 25.69 -18.92
CA ALA A 201 28.42 26.55 -19.68
C ALA A 201 28.71 27.80 -18.84
N GLY A 202 29.99 28.00 -18.53
CA GLY A 202 30.63 29.31 -18.43
C GLY A 202 30.40 30.13 -17.17
N ASP A 203 31.31 29.95 -16.20
CA ASP A 203 31.87 31.05 -15.40
C ASP A 203 32.44 32.13 -16.37
N PRO A 204 32.29 33.44 -16.08
CA PRO A 204 33.36 34.08 -15.31
C PRO A 204 32.90 35.22 -14.36
N ASP A 205 33.59 35.27 -13.23
CA ASP A 205 34.11 36.43 -12.48
C ASP A 205 33.28 37.73 -12.40
N GLY A 206 32.97 38.12 -11.16
CA GLY A 206 32.93 39.54 -10.81
C GLY A 206 32.15 39.92 -9.56
N GLY A 207 32.89 40.30 -8.49
CA GLY A 207 32.50 41.48 -7.72
C GLY A 207 32.05 41.24 -6.27
N ALA A 208 32.94 41.62 -5.36
CA ALA A 208 32.74 41.75 -3.92
C ALA A 208 31.57 42.68 -3.52
N GLY A 209 31.00 42.44 -2.33
CA GLY A 209 30.38 43.51 -1.55
C GLY A 209 29.27 43.10 -0.57
N GLY A 210 29.59 43.16 0.73
CA GLY A 210 28.72 43.82 1.70
C GLY A 210 27.70 42.96 2.44
N CYS A 211 28.05 42.58 3.68
CA CYS A 211 27.09 42.31 4.74
C CYS A 211 26.31 43.59 5.08
N GLY A 212 24.99 43.56 4.95
CA GLY A 212 24.08 44.64 5.32
C GLY A 212 22.96 44.10 6.20
N ALA A 213 23.04 44.41 7.49
CA ALA A 213 21.96 44.23 8.46
C ALA A 213 20.79 45.16 8.12
N HIS A 214 19.57 44.64 8.24
CA HIS A 214 18.35 45.45 8.22
C HIS A 214 17.71 45.38 9.61
N ASP A 215 17.85 46.48 10.34
CA ASP A 215 17.08 46.83 11.52
C ASP A 215 15.68 47.35 11.13
N GLY A 216 14.73 47.16 12.04
CA GLY A 216 13.46 47.89 12.11
C GLY A 216 12.23 47.00 11.88
N GLY A 217 11.22 46.97 12.75
CA GLY A 217 10.96 47.76 13.94
C GLY A 217 9.72 47.23 14.65
N ASP A 218 9.79 47.28 15.98
CA ASP A 218 8.73 47.01 16.94
C ASP A 218 7.66 48.12 16.86
N SER A 219 6.38 47.72 16.82
CA SER A 219 5.29 48.57 17.28
C SER A 219 4.17 47.68 17.84
N GLY A 220 4.07 47.69 19.17
CA GLY A 220 3.05 46.97 19.91
C GLY A 220 1.66 47.61 19.91
N SER A 221 0.72 46.82 20.40
CA SER A 221 -0.53 47.13 21.13
C SER A 221 -1.18 45.75 21.38
N GLY A 222 -1.53 45.26 22.57
CA GLY A 222 -1.97 45.91 23.80
C GLY A 222 -3.45 45.53 24.04
N GLY A 223 -3.71 44.76 25.10
CA GLY A 223 -5.05 44.43 25.66
C GLY A 223 -5.67 43.12 25.15
N ASP A 224 -6.31 42.25 25.95
CA ASP A 224 -6.73 42.30 27.35
C ASP A 224 -6.97 40.87 27.89
N ASP A 225 -6.87 40.77 29.21
CA ASP A 225 -7.10 39.59 30.04
C ASP A 225 -8.59 39.17 30.11
N GLY A 226 -8.85 37.87 30.31
CA GLY A 226 -10.17 37.38 30.69
C GLY A 226 -10.23 35.86 30.79
N GLY A 227 -9.96 35.30 31.98
CA GLY A 227 -10.12 33.88 32.29
C GLY A 227 -11.57 33.46 32.58
N GLY A 228 -11.78 32.14 32.68
CA GLY A 228 -13.01 31.56 33.24
C GLY A 228 -13.31 30.12 32.77
N ASP A 229 -12.84 29.15 33.58
CA ASP A 229 -13.54 27.96 34.09
C ASP A 229 -14.00 26.80 33.17
N ASP A 230 -13.38 25.64 33.45
CA ASP A 230 -13.96 24.33 33.83
C ASP A 230 -15.25 23.81 33.16
N GLY A 231 -15.11 22.64 32.53
CA GLY A 231 -16.24 21.81 32.13
C GLY A 231 -15.81 20.43 31.65
N GLY A 232 -15.54 19.53 32.61
CA GLY A 232 -15.38 18.10 32.35
C GLY A 232 -16.68 17.46 31.83
N GLY A 233 -16.53 16.47 30.95
CA GLY A 233 -17.64 15.74 30.35
C GLY A 233 -17.17 14.58 29.48
N ASP A 234 -16.58 13.56 30.12
CA ASP A 234 -16.52 12.19 29.61
C ASP A 234 -17.89 11.54 29.88
N PRO A 235 -18.50 10.89 28.88
CA PRO A 235 -18.98 9.54 29.15
C PRO A 235 -18.65 8.59 27.99
N SER A 236 -17.64 7.76 28.24
CA SER A 236 -17.69 6.29 28.19
C SER A 236 -18.58 5.65 27.12
N GLY A 237 -17.94 4.95 26.17
CA GLY A 237 -18.39 3.60 25.81
C GLY A 237 -18.84 3.39 24.36
N THR A 238 -17.88 3.13 23.47
CA THR A 238 -17.66 1.80 22.85
C THR A 238 -16.59 1.93 21.76
N GLY A 239 -15.33 1.90 22.21
CA GLY A 239 -14.20 1.61 21.34
C GLY A 239 -14.15 0.12 21.04
N GLY A 240 -14.18 -0.22 19.77
CA GLY A 240 -14.08 -1.59 19.26
C GLY A 240 -13.82 -1.56 17.76
N GLY A 241 -12.85 -0.76 17.34
CA GLY A 241 -12.33 -0.82 15.98
C GLY A 241 -11.59 -2.13 15.78
N SER A 242 -12.26 -3.12 15.20
CA SER A 242 -11.62 -4.31 14.66
C SER A 242 -11.59 -4.17 13.15
N SER A 243 -10.38 -4.10 12.62
CA SER A 243 -10.05 -4.07 11.20
C SER A 243 -10.55 -5.33 10.50
N VAL A 244 -11.68 -5.25 9.80
CA VAL A 244 -12.05 -6.17 8.73
C VAL A 244 -12.64 -5.31 7.61
N GLY A 245 -12.19 -5.54 6.37
CA GLY A 245 -12.50 -4.69 5.22
C GLY A 245 -13.99 -4.33 5.10
N THR A 246 -14.24 -3.03 4.96
CA THR A 246 -15.51 -2.43 4.49
C THR A 246 -16.78 -3.04 5.09
N CYS A 247 -17.03 -2.81 6.38
CA CYS A 247 -18.37 -2.97 6.91
C CYS A 247 -19.27 -1.88 6.29
N VAL A 248 -20.13 -2.25 5.34
CA VAL A 248 -21.08 -1.29 4.74
C VAL A 248 -22.19 -0.93 5.73
N ALA A 249 -22.63 -1.90 6.52
CA ALA A 249 -23.58 -1.72 7.62
C ALA A 249 -23.49 -2.90 8.62
N ALA A 250 -23.82 -2.64 9.88
CA ALA A 250 -23.96 -3.68 10.89
C ALA A 250 -25.26 -4.48 10.67
N CYS A 251 -25.22 -5.78 10.90
CA CYS A 251 -26.37 -6.67 10.84
C CYS A 251 -26.38 -7.63 12.04
N GLY A 252 -27.56 -8.08 12.49
CA GLY A 252 -27.66 -8.92 13.69
C GLY A 252 -29.07 -9.41 14.02
N ASP A 253 -29.13 -10.42 14.89
CA ASP A 253 -30.31 -11.20 15.26
C ASP A 253 -31.30 -10.41 16.12
N GLY A 254 -32.03 -9.50 15.48
CA GLY A 254 -33.03 -8.68 16.16
C GLY A 254 -33.70 -7.72 15.19
N ALA A 255 -34.67 -8.25 14.45
CA ALA A 255 -35.67 -7.55 13.65
C ALA A 255 -35.17 -6.39 12.75
N ALA A 256 -34.95 -6.75 11.48
CA ALA A 256 -34.82 -5.90 10.28
C ALA A 256 -33.43 -5.37 9.88
N ALA A 257 -32.35 -6.07 10.21
CA ALA A 257 -31.08 -5.89 9.51
C ALA A 257 -31.04 -6.74 8.21
N VAL A 258 -31.68 -6.25 7.14
CA VAL A 258 -31.57 -6.86 5.81
C VAL A 258 -30.43 -6.17 5.05
N CYS A 259 -29.37 -6.90 4.73
CA CYS A 259 -28.31 -6.35 3.89
C CYS A 259 -28.86 -5.97 2.49
N PRO A 260 -28.32 -4.91 1.86
CA PRO A 260 -28.73 -4.53 0.51
C PRO A 260 -28.61 -5.67 -0.50
N THR A 261 -29.41 -5.66 -1.56
CA THR A 261 -29.34 -6.67 -2.63
C THR A 261 -27.92 -6.80 -3.18
N GLY A 262 -27.36 -8.00 -3.13
CA GLY A 262 -25.96 -8.27 -3.50
C GLY A 262 -25.00 -8.41 -2.32
N TYR A 263 -25.48 -8.28 -1.08
CA TYR A 263 -24.69 -8.39 0.15
C TYR A 263 -25.27 -9.45 1.11
N ALA A 264 -24.40 -10.13 1.87
CA ALA A 264 -24.76 -11.11 2.90
C ALA A 264 -24.23 -10.67 4.27
N CYS A 265 -24.92 -11.04 5.34
CA CYS A 265 -24.48 -10.78 6.71
C CYS A 265 -23.43 -11.83 7.12
N ILE A 266 -22.20 -11.39 7.38
CA ILE A 266 -21.07 -12.23 7.82
C ILE A 266 -20.49 -11.59 9.08
N GLU A 267 -20.47 -12.32 10.20
CA GLU A 267 -19.93 -11.84 11.49
C GLU A 267 -20.47 -10.46 11.90
N GLY A 268 -21.77 -10.22 11.67
CA GLY A 268 -22.43 -8.97 12.02
C GLY A 268 -22.19 -7.79 11.06
N CYS A 269 -21.63 -8.04 9.87
CA CYS A 269 -21.38 -7.04 8.84
C CYS A 269 -21.94 -7.45 7.46
N CYS A 270 -22.50 -6.49 6.71
CA CYS A 270 -22.91 -6.71 5.33
C CYS A 270 -21.71 -6.71 4.37
N ALA A 271 -21.37 -7.87 3.82
CA ALA A 271 -20.28 -8.09 2.87
C ALA A 271 -20.79 -8.46 1.47
N ALA A 272 -20.10 -8.03 0.41
CA ALA A 272 -20.53 -8.25 -0.98
C ALA A 272 -20.44 -9.72 -1.38
N ILE A 273 -21.47 -10.25 -2.04
CA ILE A 273 -21.50 -11.61 -2.56
C ILE A 273 -20.82 -11.62 -3.94
N VAL A 274 -19.53 -11.94 -3.98
CA VAL A 274 -18.83 -12.24 -5.24
C VAL A 274 -19.27 -13.64 -5.68
N ARG A 275 -19.93 -13.74 -6.84
CA ARG A 275 -20.30 -15.03 -7.46
C ARG A 275 -19.20 -15.56 -8.35
#